data_AF-A0A0A8WPX3-F1
#
_entry.id   AF-A0A0A8WPX3-F1
#
_cell.length_a   1.000
_cell.length_b   1.000
_cell.length_c   1.000
_cell.angle_alpha   90.00
_cell.angle_beta   90.00
_cell.angle_gamma   90.00
#
_symmetry.space_group_name_H-M   'P 1'
#
loop_
_entity.id
_entity.type
_entity.pdbx_description
1 polymer ?
#
loop_
_entity_poly.entity_id
_entity_poly.type
_entity_poly.pdbx_seq_one_letter_code
_entity_poly.pdbx_strand_id
1 'polypeptide(L)'
;MHVRISTVEFDVPNTPAGIDEMFARIDETMRDFQVYFSHLKVNDEDLPDSSRERLVEMLDDIRAVEAVFQTAEQYLLQVVGIMEHFIEKVVPVMQTVAEEFYSHYDDDTWERFNIIVTVFTEIVQTIRGLVSNADFQGKVSRFEELGEGIVHELTVLNEAIAGNDMIHAADILLYELTPFAENLLAALLELSRRERNDIN
;
A
#
# COMPACT_ATOMS: atom_id res chain seq x y z
N MET A 1 -29.46 -4.46 9.85
CA MET A 1 -28.03 -4.76 10.08
C MET A 1 -27.63 -4.06 11.35
N HIS A 2 -27.12 -4.81 12.32
CA HIS A 2 -26.57 -4.24 13.54
C HIS A 2 -25.14 -3.77 13.29
N VAL A 3 -24.78 -2.56 13.71
CA VAL A 3 -23.47 -1.96 13.43
C VAL A 3 -22.83 -1.52 14.73
N ARG A 4 -21.57 -1.88 14.92
CA ARG A 4 -20.73 -1.49 16.05
C ARG A 4 -19.52 -0.71 15.54
N ILE A 5 -19.39 0.53 16.01
CA ILE A 5 -18.27 1.42 15.69
C ILE A 5 -17.70 1.90 17.03
N SER A 6 -16.50 1.46 17.37
CA SER A 6 -15.87 1.71 18.68
C SER A 6 -16.78 1.26 19.84
N THR A 7 -17.33 2.18 20.64
CA THR A 7 -18.26 1.89 21.74
C THR A 7 -19.73 2.17 21.41
N VAL A 8 -20.01 2.60 20.18
CA VAL A 8 -21.36 2.98 19.74
C VAL A 8 -21.96 1.85 18.91
N GLU A 9 -23.17 1.46 19.28
CA GLU A 9 -23.96 0.45 18.59
C GLU A 9 -25.25 1.08 18.04
N PHE A 10 -25.61 0.74 16.81
CA PHE A 10 -26.82 1.23 16.15
C PHE A 10 -27.28 0.27 15.06
N ASP A 11 -28.56 0.37 14.69
CA ASP A 11 -29.12 -0.42 13.60
C ASP A 11 -29.32 0.45 12.36
N VAL A 12 -28.93 -0.09 11.20
CA VAL A 12 -29.25 0.49 9.89
C VAL A 12 -30.03 -0.52 9.03
N PRO A 13 -30.83 -0.04 8.06
CA PRO A 13 -31.47 -0.92 7.09
C PRO A 13 -30.43 -1.73 6.32
N ASN A 14 -30.74 -3.00 6.07
CA ASN A 14 -29.86 -3.87 5.28
C ASN A 14 -30.05 -3.56 3.79
N THR A 15 -29.55 -2.40 3.38
CA THR A 15 -29.71 -1.82 2.05
C THR A 15 -28.43 -1.06 1.68
N PRO A 16 -28.18 -0.78 0.39
CA PRO A 16 -27.04 0.05 -0.01
C PRO A 16 -26.98 1.40 0.73
N ALA A 17 -28.13 2.06 0.93
CA ALA A 17 -28.20 3.31 1.69
C ALA A 17 -27.80 3.16 3.17
N GLY A 18 -28.06 2.00 3.77
CA GLY A 18 -27.64 1.71 5.15
C GLY A 18 -26.15 1.43 5.25
N ILE A 19 -25.54 0.82 4.22
CA ILE A 19 -24.09 0.70 4.09
C ILE A 19 -23.46 2.10 3.98
N ASP A 20 -24.03 2.99 3.18
CA ASP A 20 -23.54 4.37 3.05
C ASP A 20 -23.60 5.12 4.38
N GLU A 21 -24.70 4.98 5.13
CA GLU A 21 -24.83 5.58 6.47
C GLU A 21 -23.76 5.04 7.43
N MET A 22 -23.50 3.72 7.41
CA MET A 22 -22.44 3.11 8.22
C MET A 22 -21.08 3.72 7.91
N PHE A 23 -20.69 3.82 6.63
CA PHE A 23 -19.39 4.40 6.26
C PHE A 23 -19.28 5.87 6.63
N ALA A 24 -20.36 6.65 6.49
CA ALA A 24 -20.35 8.05 6.93
C ALA A 24 -20.02 8.17 8.43
N ARG A 25 -20.53 7.26 9.26
CA ARG A 25 -20.22 7.23 10.70
C ARG A 25 -18.81 6.72 10.99
N ILE A 26 -18.27 5.81 10.18
CA ILE A 26 -16.86 5.42 10.25
C ILE A 26 -15.99 6.66 9.99
N ASP A 27 -16.29 7.43 8.94
CA ASP A 27 -15.54 8.65 8.58
C ASP A 27 -15.65 9.75 9.66
N GLU A 28 -16.79 9.88 10.32
CA GLU A 28 -16.96 10.74 11.51
C GLU A 28 -16.10 10.27 12.67
N THR A 29 -16.12 8.97 12.97
CA THR A 29 -15.33 8.37 14.06
C THR A 29 -13.82 8.55 13.84
N MET A 30 -13.34 8.33 12.62
CA MET A 30 -11.94 8.56 12.27
C MET A 30 -11.51 10.01 12.58
N ARG A 31 -12.35 10.99 12.24
CA ARG A 31 -12.08 12.41 12.48
C ARG A 31 -12.17 12.77 13.96
N ASP A 32 -13.18 12.32 14.67
CA ASP A 32 -13.42 12.70 16.07
C ASP A 32 -12.36 12.12 17.01
N PHE A 33 -11.92 10.89 16.74
CA PHE A 33 -10.99 10.17 17.60
C PHE A 33 -9.55 10.13 17.07
N GLN A 34 -9.29 10.70 15.89
CA GLN A 34 -7.97 10.70 15.24
C GLN A 34 -7.41 9.27 15.10
N VAL A 35 -8.27 8.37 14.61
CA VAL A 35 -7.95 6.96 14.37
C VAL A 35 -8.07 6.61 12.90
N TYR A 36 -7.40 5.55 12.49
CA TYR A 36 -7.42 5.04 11.12
C TYR A 36 -8.35 3.84 11.03
N PHE A 37 -9.19 3.79 10.00
CA PHE A 37 -9.96 2.60 9.69
C PHE A 37 -9.03 1.47 9.21
N SER A 38 -9.25 0.25 9.71
CA SER A 38 -8.46 -0.93 9.33
C SER A 38 -9.27 -1.85 8.42
N HIS A 39 -10.36 -2.40 8.95
CA HIS A 39 -11.23 -3.35 8.25
C HIS A 39 -12.58 -3.47 8.96
N LEU A 40 -13.50 -4.18 8.33
CA LEU A 40 -14.77 -4.60 8.90
C LEU A 40 -14.68 -6.05 9.35
N LYS A 41 -15.43 -6.36 10.39
CA LYS A 41 -15.87 -7.72 10.71
C LYS A 41 -17.33 -7.85 10.33
N VAL A 42 -17.68 -8.90 9.61
CA VAL A 42 -19.07 -9.25 9.28
C VAL A 42 -19.41 -10.54 9.97
N ASN A 43 -20.46 -10.52 10.80
CA ASN A 43 -20.89 -11.69 11.58
C ASN A 43 -19.74 -12.32 12.41
N ASP A 44 -18.91 -11.48 13.03
CA ASP A 44 -17.72 -11.84 13.83
C ASP A 44 -16.54 -12.43 13.04
N GLU A 45 -16.57 -12.41 11.71
CA GLU A 45 -15.45 -12.81 10.84
C GLU A 45 -14.83 -11.57 10.18
N ASP A 46 -13.49 -11.48 10.17
CA ASP A 46 -12.78 -10.42 9.45
C ASP A 46 -13.15 -10.48 7.96
N LEU A 47 -13.52 -9.33 7.39
CA LEU A 47 -13.80 -9.17 5.98
C LEU A 47 -12.58 -8.48 5.32
N PRO A 48 -11.68 -9.24 4.66
CA PRO A 48 -10.43 -8.69 4.12
C PRO A 48 -10.69 -7.61 3.07
N ASP A 49 -11.73 -7.78 2.25
CA ASP A 49 -12.24 -6.78 1.33
C ASP A 49 -13.42 -6.04 1.97
N SER A 50 -13.09 -4.98 2.72
CA SER A 50 -14.06 -4.11 3.38
C SER A 50 -14.67 -3.05 2.44
N SER A 51 -14.69 -3.30 1.13
CA SER A 51 -15.29 -2.38 0.16
C SER A 51 -16.81 -2.30 0.27
N ARG A 52 -17.37 -1.18 -0.21
CA ARG A 52 -18.83 -0.97 -0.25
C ARG A 52 -19.48 -2.00 -1.16
N GLU A 53 -18.87 -2.24 -2.31
CA GLU A 53 -19.30 -3.18 -3.33
C GLU A 53 -19.43 -4.59 -2.74
N ARG A 54 -18.42 -5.03 -1.99
CA ARG A 54 -18.42 -6.35 -1.37
C ARG A 54 -19.55 -6.54 -0.36
N LEU A 55 -19.83 -5.52 0.45
CA LEU A 55 -20.94 -5.56 1.40
C LEU A 55 -22.30 -5.57 0.69
N VAL A 56 -22.43 -4.83 -0.42
CA VAL A 56 -23.65 -4.83 -1.24
C VAL A 56 -23.94 -6.22 -1.80
N GLU A 57 -22.92 -6.95 -2.25
CA GLU A 57 -23.06 -8.33 -2.75
C GLU A 57 -23.54 -9.32 -1.68
N MET A 58 -23.25 -9.04 -0.40
CA MET A 58 -23.53 -9.94 0.71
C MET A 58 -24.72 -9.50 1.58
N LEU A 59 -25.44 -8.43 1.19
CA LEU A 59 -26.47 -7.78 2.01
C LEU A 59 -27.37 -8.78 2.74
N ASP A 60 -27.98 -9.73 2.03
CA ASP A 60 -28.94 -10.68 2.60
C ASP A 60 -28.37 -11.54 3.75
N ASP A 61 -27.06 -11.71 3.82
CA ASP A 61 -26.35 -12.51 4.82
C ASP A 61 -25.80 -11.70 6.00
N ILE A 62 -25.81 -10.37 5.91
CA ILE A 62 -25.23 -9.50 6.94
C ILE A 62 -26.20 -9.34 8.13
N ARG A 63 -25.78 -9.84 9.29
CA ARG A 63 -26.51 -9.66 10.56
C ARG A 63 -25.88 -8.56 11.39
N ALA A 64 -24.56 -8.61 11.55
CA ALA A 64 -23.78 -7.66 12.32
C ALA A 64 -22.52 -7.23 11.57
N VAL A 65 -22.16 -5.96 11.71
CA VAL A 65 -20.91 -5.38 11.20
C VAL A 65 -20.20 -4.66 12.33
N GLU A 66 -18.90 -4.88 12.48
CA GLU A 66 -18.04 -4.14 13.40
C GLU A 66 -16.93 -3.44 12.61
N ALA A 67 -16.77 -2.12 12.82
CA ALA A 67 -15.65 -1.37 12.28
C ALA A 67 -14.46 -1.42 13.23
N VAL A 68 -13.33 -1.93 12.72
CA VAL A 68 -12.07 -2.02 13.46
C VAL A 68 -11.19 -0.83 13.11
N PHE A 69 -10.74 -0.12 14.13
CA PHE A 69 -9.85 1.03 14.02
C PHE A 69 -8.47 0.74 14.61
N GLN A 70 -7.49 1.52 14.17
CA GLN A 70 -6.11 1.44 14.61
C GLN A 70 -5.53 2.83 14.85
N THR A 71 -4.47 2.91 15.66
CA THR A 71 -3.76 4.18 15.90
C THR A 71 -2.92 4.56 14.67
N ALA A 72 -2.42 5.80 14.65
CA ALA A 72 -1.50 6.27 13.62
C ALA A 72 -0.25 5.38 13.53
N GLU A 73 0.32 4.95 14.66
CA GLU A 73 1.50 4.08 14.71
C GLU A 73 1.20 2.69 14.13
N GLN A 74 0.04 2.11 14.47
CA GLN A 74 -0.38 0.81 13.94
C GLN A 74 -0.62 0.89 12.43
N TYR A 75 -1.29 1.94 11.96
CA TYR A 75 -1.49 2.19 10.54
C TYR A 75 -0.15 2.35 9.80
N LEU A 76 0.78 3.15 10.35
CA LEU A 76 2.11 3.34 9.77
C LEU A 76 2.85 2.00 9.65
N LEU A 77 2.83 1.17 10.71
CA LEU A 77 3.44 -0.16 10.68
C LEU A 77 2.80 -1.09 9.65
N GLN A 78 1.47 -1.06 9.50
CA GLN A 78 0.77 -1.82 8.48
C GLN A 78 1.23 -1.41 7.08
N VAL A 79 1.22 -0.12 6.78
CA VAL A 79 1.61 0.43 5.46
C VAL A 79 3.07 0.12 5.16
N VAL A 80 3.96 0.29 6.14
CA VAL A 80 5.39 -0.04 6.02
C VAL A 80 5.59 -1.53 5.73
N GLY A 81 4.87 -2.40 6.44
CA GLY A 81 4.96 -3.86 6.22
C GLY A 81 4.47 -4.29 4.83
N ILE A 82 3.46 -3.63 4.28
CA ILE A 82 3.00 -3.88 2.91
C ILE A 82 4.08 -3.48 1.90
N MET A 83 4.68 -2.29 2.05
CA MET A 83 5.77 -1.85 1.16
C MET A 83 6.99 -2.77 1.25
N GLU A 84 7.40 -3.17 2.46
CA GLU A 84 8.48 -4.15 2.71
C GLU A 84 8.24 -5.42 1.90
N HIS A 85 7.04 -6.00 2.03
CA HIS A 85 6.67 -7.24 1.34
C HIS A 85 6.75 -7.13 -0.18
N PHE A 86 6.32 -6.02 -0.76
CA PHE A 86 6.37 -5.81 -2.20
C PHE A 86 7.81 -5.62 -2.70
N ILE A 87 8.62 -4.85 -1.97
CA ILE A 87 10.01 -4.60 -2.34
C ILE A 87 10.84 -5.90 -2.28
N GLU A 88 10.66 -6.71 -1.23
CA GLU A 88 11.35 -8.00 -1.09
C GLU A 88 11.04 -8.96 -2.25
N LYS A 89 9.82 -8.91 -2.76
CA LYS A 89 9.39 -9.74 -3.89
C LYS A 89 9.86 -9.22 -5.24
N VAL A 90 9.91 -7.91 -5.43
CA VAL A 90 10.20 -7.30 -6.74
C VAL A 90 11.70 -7.26 -7.04
N VAL A 91 12.56 -7.07 -6.03
CA VAL A 91 14.02 -6.96 -6.21
C VAL A 91 14.63 -8.17 -6.95
N PRO A 92 14.32 -9.43 -6.58
CA PRO A 92 14.82 -10.59 -7.33
C PRO A 92 14.29 -10.64 -8.78
N VAL A 93 13.05 -10.20 -8.99
CA VAL A 93 12.41 -10.19 -10.32
C VAL A 93 13.09 -9.17 -11.23
N MET A 94 13.51 -8.03 -10.70
CA MET A 94 14.26 -7.01 -11.45
C MET A 94 15.56 -7.57 -12.02
N GLN A 95 16.28 -8.37 -11.23
CA GLN A 95 17.53 -9.00 -11.68
C GLN A 95 17.29 -9.93 -12.86
N THR A 96 16.26 -10.78 -12.77
CA THR A 96 15.87 -11.69 -13.87
C THR A 96 15.47 -10.94 -15.13
N VAL A 97 14.62 -9.91 -15.00
CA VAL A 97 14.17 -9.10 -16.15
C VAL A 97 15.33 -8.38 -16.83
N ALA A 98 16.29 -7.86 -16.06
CA ALA A 98 17.47 -7.21 -16.62
C ALA A 98 18.38 -8.19 -17.39
N GLU A 99 18.59 -9.40 -16.87
CA GLU A 99 19.34 -10.47 -17.56
C GLU A 99 18.66 -10.86 -18.90
N GLU A 100 17.34 -10.90 -18.92
CA GLU A 100 16.53 -11.16 -20.13
C GLU A 100 16.64 -10.01 -21.14
N PHE A 101 16.61 -8.76 -20.68
CA PHE A 101 16.84 -7.58 -21.53
C PHE A 101 18.23 -7.55 -22.20
N TYR A 102 19.28 -8.06 -21.53
CA TYR A 102 20.61 -8.21 -22.17
C TYR A 102 20.68 -9.33 -23.21
N SER A 103 19.78 -10.31 -23.15
CA SER A 103 19.87 -11.55 -23.92
C SER A 103 18.68 -11.72 -24.85
N HIS A 104 17.60 -12.31 -24.35
CA HIS A 104 16.35 -12.49 -25.05
C HIS A 104 15.20 -12.21 -24.09
N TYR A 105 14.29 -11.35 -24.53
CA TYR A 105 13.05 -11.03 -23.84
C TYR A 105 11.86 -11.43 -24.71
N ASP A 106 10.79 -11.83 -24.05
CA ASP A 106 9.51 -12.20 -24.67
C ASP A 106 8.34 -11.52 -23.92
N ASP A 107 7.12 -11.95 -24.22
CA ASP A 107 5.91 -11.39 -23.60
C ASP A 107 5.88 -11.61 -22.07
N ASP A 108 6.50 -12.69 -21.58
CA ASP A 108 6.56 -13.02 -20.15
C ASP A 108 7.59 -12.15 -19.42
N THR A 109 8.73 -11.83 -20.06
CA THR A 109 9.64 -10.76 -19.58
C THR A 109 8.91 -9.42 -19.45
N TRP A 110 8.10 -9.05 -20.45
CA TRP A 110 7.33 -7.80 -20.42
C TRP A 110 6.26 -7.78 -19.33
N GLU A 111 5.58 -8.89 -19.08
CA GLU A 111 4.61 -8.99 -17.98
C GLU A 111 5.28 -8.74 -16.63
N ARG A 112 6.43 -9.39 -16.36
CA ARG A 112 7.22 -9.16 -15.15
C ARG A 112 7.72 -7.72 -15.04
N PHE A 113 8.18 -7.13 -16.15
CA PHE A 113 8.56 -5.73 -16.19
C PHE A 113 7.41 -4.79 -15.80
N ASN A 114 6.21 -5.02 -16.33
CA ASN A 114 5.04 -4.22 -16.00
C ASN A 114 4.65 -4.35 -14.51
N ILE A 115 4.81 -5.53 -13.92
CA ILE A 115 4.64 -5.73 -12.48
C ILE A 115 5.64 -4.87 -11.69
N ILE A 116 6.92 -4.85 -12.08
CA ILE A 116 7.95 -4.02 -11.45
C ILE A 116 7.54 -2.54 -11.44
N VAL A 117 7.18 -2.00 -12.60
CA VAL A 117 6.79 -0.58 -12.75
C VAL A 117 5.53 -0.26 -11.93
N THR A 118 4.55 -1.18 -11.92
CA THR A 118 3.31 -1.02 -11.14
C THR A 118 3.62 -0.95 -9.65
N VAL A 119 4.40 -1.90 -9.13
CA VAL A 119 4.78 -1.95 -7.71
C VAL A 119 5.51 -0.67 -7.28
N PHE A 120 6.50 -0.21 -8.04
CA PHE A 120 7.20 1.03 -7.67
C PHE A 120 6.31 2.27 -7.77
N THR A 121 5.38 2.30 -8.73
CA THR A 121 4.40 3.39 -8.83
C THR A 121 3.51 3.44 -7.59
N GLU A 122 3.00 2.29 -7.13
CA GLU A 122 2.20 2.17 -5.92
C GLU A 122 2.98 2.55 -4.65
N ILE A 123 4.24 2.12 -4.56
CA ILE A 123 5.15 2.50 -3.46
C ILE A 123 5.34 4.02 -3.41
N VAL A 124 5.65 4.66 -4.55
CA VAL A 124 5.83 6.12 -4.61
C VAL A 124 4.55 6.86 -4.21
N GLN A 125 3.38 6.41 -4.68
CA GLN A 125 2.10 7.00 -4.29
C GLN A 125 1.85 6.86 -2.79
N THR A 126 2.16 5.70 -2.23
CA THR A 126 2.07 5.42 -0.80
C THR A 126 2.98 6.34 0.00
N ILE A 127 4.24 6.49 -0.40
CA ILE A 127 5.22 7.42 0.21
C ILE A 127 4.67 8.85 0.20
N ARG A 128 4.16 9.33 -0.95
CA ARG A 128 3.58 10.68 -1.05
C ARG A 128 2.39 10.88 -0.12
N GLY A 129 1.54 9.86 0.01
CA GLY A 129 0.43 9.85 0.96
C GLY A 129 0.90 9.97 2.41
N LEU A 130 1.93 9.22 2.80
CA LEU A 130 2.53 9.28 4.13
C LEU A 130 3.18 10.64 4.40
N VAL A 131 3.99 11.16 3.48
CA VAL A 131 4.70 12.44 3.62
C VAL A 131 3.73 13.62 3.75
N SER A 132 2.61 13.56 3.02
CA SER A 132 1.58 14.62 3.04
C SER A 132 0.70 14.56 4.30
N ASN A 133 0.75 13.48 5.07
CA ASN A 133 -0.09 13.30 6.25
C ASN A 133 0.59 13.90 7.50
N ALA A 134 -0.15 14.80 8.18
CA ALA A 134 0.32 15.51 9.36
C ALA A 134 0.76 14.57 10.50
N ASP A 135 0.12 13.41 10.67
CA ASP A 135 0.42 12.44 11.73
C ASP A 135 1.79 11.77 11.54
N PHE A 136 2.32 11.77 10.32
CA PHE A 136 3.58 11.11 9.98
C PHE A 136 4.71 12.10 9.67
N GLN A 137 4.47 13.40 9.77
CA GLN A 137 5.49 14.42 9.55
C GLN A 137 6.71 14.21 10.46
N GLY A 138 7.90 14.29 9.88
CA GLY A 138 9.17 14.05 10.57
C GLY A 138 9.51 12.57 10.82
N LYS A 139 8.54 11.64 10.73
CA LYS A 139 8.81 10.19 10.83
C LYS A 139 9.27 9.57 9.51
N VAL A 140 8.82 10.14 8.37
CA VAL A 140 8.97 9.56 7.03
C VAL A 140 9.80 10.40 6.05
N SER A 141 10.54 11.41 6.52
CA SER A 141 11.28 12.33 5.63
C SER A 141 12.30 11.62 4.72
N ARG A 142 12.95 10.57 5.22
CA ARG A 142 13.88 9.76 4.42
C ARG A 142 13.20 9.04 3.24
N PHE A 143 11.90 8.75 3.35
CA PHE A 143 11.17 8.11 2.26
C PHE A 143 10.90 9.08 1.10
N GLU A 144 10.80 10.38 1.37
CA GLU A 144 10.60 11.39 0.34
C GLU A 144 11.76 11.39 -0.66
N GLU A 145 12.99 11.52 -0.16
CA GLU A 145 14.21 11.51 -0.98
C GLU A 145 14.36 10.20 -1.80
N LEU A 146 14.09 9.05 -1.17
CA LEU A 146 14.15 7.75 -1.85
C LEU A 146 13.05 7.60 -2.89
N GLY A 147 11.85 8.09 -2.60
CA GLY A 147 10.71 8.10 -3.52
C GLY A 147 10.95 8.98 -4.73
N GLU A 148 11.56 10.15 -4.55
CA GLU A 148 11.99 11.01 -5.66
C GLU A 148 13.05 10.34 -6.54
N GLY A 149 14.02 9.65 -5.94
CA GLY A 149 14.99 8.84 -6.67
C GLY A 149 14.33 7.76 -7.52
N ILE A 150 13.40 6.99 -6.96
CA ILE A 150 12.63 5.99 -7.71
C ILE A 150 11.85 6.62 -8.87
N VAL A 151 11.22 7.78 -8.67
CA VAL A 151 10.50 8.48 -9.74
C VAL A 151 11.43 8.90 -10.87
N HIS A 152 12.63 9.39 -10.52
CA HIS A 152 13.64 9.74 -11.51
C HIS A 152 14.02 8.51 -12.35
N GLU A 153 14.40 7.41 -11.70
CA GLU A 153 14.84 6.21 -12.43
C GLU A 153 13.72 5.56 -13.24
N LEU A 154 12.47 5.57 -12.77
CA LEU A 154 11.32 5.12 -13.57
C LEU A 154 11.12 5.99 -14.83
N THR A 155 11.45 7.29 -14.76
CA THR A 155 11.36 8.18 -15.91
C THR A 155 12.46 7.86 -16.93
N VAL A 156 13.70 7.71 -16.48
CA VAL A 156 14.85 7.35 -17.32
C VAL A 156 14.63 5.96 -17.95
N LEU A 157 14.11 5.00 -17.18
CA LEU A 157 13.74 3.67 -17.65
C LEU A 157 12.72 3.74 -18.78
N ASN A 158 11.67 4.55 -18.61
CA ASN A 158 10.64 4.72 -19.64
C ASN A 158 11.22 5.36 -20.92
N GLU A 159 12.19 6.27 -20.79
CA GLU A 159 12.90 6.85 -21.95
C GLU A 159 13.76 5.80 -22.68
N ALA A 160 14.49 4.96 -21.95
CA ALA A 160 15.28 3.87 -22.53
C ALA A 160 14.38 2.88 -23.29
N ILE A 161 13.25 2.49 -22.68
CA ILE A 161 12.26 1.60 -23.29
C ILE A 161 11.67 2.23 -24.56
N ALA A 162 11.26 3.50 -24.51
CA ALA A 162 10.74 4.22 -25.68
C ALA A 162 11.78 4.34 -26.81
N GLY A 163 13.06 4.42 -26.45
CA GLY A 163 14.20 4.41 -27.37
C GLY A 163 14.56 3.03 -27.94
N ASN A 164 13.90 1.96 -27.48
CA ASN A 164 14.28 0.56 -27.70
C ASN A 164 15.70 0.20 -27.23
N ASP A 165 16.22 0.91 -26.23
CA ASP A 165 17.53 0.66 -25.63
C ASP A 165 17.40 -0.30 -24.44
N MET A 166 17.28 -1.59 -24.73
CA MET A 166 17.08 -2.62 -23.70
C MET A 166 18.33 -2.84 -22.83
N ILE A 167 19.52 -2.57 -23.36
CA ILE A 167 20.77 -2.66 -22.60
C ILE A 167 20.75 -1.57 -21.53
N HIS A 168 20.42 -0.34 -21.91
CA HIS A 168 20.30 0.74 -20.94
C HIS A 168 19.14 0.51 -19.95
N ALA A 169 18.00 -0.01 -20.42
CA ALA A 169 16.90 -0.38 -19.52
C ALA A 169 17.31 -1.44 -18.48
N ALA A 170 18.11 -2.44 -18.88
CA ALA A 170 18.67 -3.43 -17.98
C ALA A 170 19.65 -2.81 -16.97
N ASP A 171 20.51 -1.90 -17.43
CA ASP A 171 21.44 -1.17 -16.56
C ASP A 171 20.70 -0.37 -15.49
N ILE A 172 19.63 0.36 -15.87
CA ILE A 172 18.80 1.14 -14.95
C ILE A 172 18.16 0.22 -13.90
N LEU A 173 17.59 -0.92 -14.31
CA LEU A 173 17.00 -1.88 -13.37
C LEU A 173 18.02 -2.40 -12.35
N LEU A 174 19.21 -2.81 -12.81
CA LEU A 174 20.21 -3.45 -11.94
C LEU A 174 21.01 -2.48 -11.09
N TYR A 175 21.44 -1.36 -11.67
CA TYR A 175 22.46 -0.52 -11.08
C TYR A 175 21.91 0.79 -10.52
N GLU A 176 20.69 1.18 -10.88
CA GLU A 176 20.09 2.44 -10.44
C GLU A 176 18.87 2.16 -9.56
N LEU A 177 17.85 1.46 -10.08
CA LEU A 177 16.60 1.20 -9.36
C LEU A 177 16.76 0.16 -8.24
N THR A 178 17.56 -0.90 -8.43
CA THR A 178 17.79 -1.92 -7.39
C THR A 178 18.40 -1.30 -6.12
N PRO A 179 19.48 -0.49 -6.18
CA PRO A 179 19.99 0.23 -5.00
C PRO A 179 18.95 1.10 -4.31
N PHE A 180 18.06 1.79 -5.04
CA PHE A 180 16.97 2.56 -4.42
C PHE A 180 15.99 1.66 -3.67
N ALA A 181 15.61 0.53 -4.26
CA ALA A 181 14.72 -0.45 -3.64
C ALA A 181 15.32 -1.03 -2.35
N GLU A 182 16.60 -1.42 -2.38
CA GLU A 182 17.31 -1.94 -1.21
C GLU A 182 17.45 -0.89 -0.10
N ASN A 183 17.76 0.36 -0.46
CA ASN A 183 17.84 1.47 0.50
C ASN A 183 16.47 1.80 1.12
N LEU A 184 15.40 1.73 0.33
CA LEU A 184 14.04 1.89 0.82
C LEU A 184 13.65 0.76 1.77
N LEU A 185 13.94 -0.50 1.41
CA LEU A 185 13.71 -1.65 2.29
C LEU A 185 14.43 -1.50 3.63
N ALA A 186 15.71 -1.09 3.61
CA ALA A 186 16.47 -0.85 4.82
C ALA A 186 15.85 0.25 5.70
N ALA A 187 15.39 1.34 5.08
CA ALA A 187 14.73 2.43 5.79
C ALA A 187 13.37 2.03 6.38
N LEU A 188 12.59 1.21 5.67
CA LEU A 188 11.32 0.65 6.14
C LEU A 188 11.53 -0.27 7.36
N LEU A 189 12.54 -1.15 7.30
CA LEU A 189 12.90 -2.04 8.41
C LEU A 189 13.37 -1.25 9.64
N GLU A 190 14.14 -0.19 9.45
CA GLU A 190 14.58 0.70 10.53
C GLU A 190 13.38 1.39 11.20
N LEU A 191 12.46 1.95 10.41
CA LEU A 191 11.23 2.56 10.91
C LEU A 191 10.38 1.54 11.68
N SER A 192 10.14 0.37 11.10
CA SER A 192 9.39 -0.71 11.73
C SER A 192 9.95 -1.11 13.10
N ARG A 193 11.28 -1.19 13.23
CA ARG A 193 11.94 -1.50 14.50
C ARG A 193 11.75 -0.38 15.52
N ARG A 194 11.86 0.89 15.09
CA ARG A 194 11.65 2.05 15.96
C ARG A 194 10.23 2.08 16.51
N GLU A 195 9.22 2.07 15.64
CA GLU A 195 7.82 2.20 16.08
C GLU A 195 7.36 0.99 16.91
N ARG A 196 7.86 -0.23 16.66
CA ARG A 196 7.56 -1.40 17.52
C ARG A 196 8.17 -1.29 18.92
N ASN A 197 9.31 -0.61 19.08
CA ASN A 197 9.91 -0.37 20.39
C ASN A 197 9.13 0.70 21.17
N ASP A 198 8.47 1.64 20.48
CA ASP A 198 7.69 2.70 21.10
C ASP A 198 6.28 2.21 21.55
N ILE A 199 5.82 1.07 21.04
CA ILE A 199 4.50 0.45 21.38
C ILE A 199 4.59 -0.46 22.63
N ASN A 200 5.78 -0.88 23.06
CA ASN A 200 6.00 -1.78 24.21
C ASN A 200 6.50 -1.03 25.46
#